data_AF-A0A8H6M5V6-F1
#
_entry.id   AF-A0A8H6M5V6-F1
#
_cell.length_a   1.000
_cell.length_b   1.000
_cell.length_c   1.000
_cell.angle_alpha   90.00
_cell.angle_beta   90.00
_cell.angle_gamma   90.00
#
_symmetry.space_group_name_H-M   'P 1'
#
loop_
_entity.id
_entity.type
_entity.pdbx_description
1 polymer ?
#
loop_
_entity_poly.entity_id
_entity_poly.type
_entity_poly.pdbx_seq_one_letter_code
_entity_poly.pdbx_strand_id
1 'polypeptide(L)'
;MYVRSLEPCTSLHLTAYHVSHCRFLKRHELKSQDAKLDAALDSTQVALSPPTIEYLIKSLGVCPVFLSSVTTVHWLLDTGNALFKTFTVNKENKRVLSSIHGFFRYSDCGRPAHIWFQHNLLERRSTYLMHDCPERVKTTIKKWAESPDDRRNLLRPLAVDSLIIDDATWAWSKGVVESAEKLLKYEHYSKEENAERIDEAVHYLYSLSQHFHILQEELNGTVEQLDYLLKVHELLSVSSASIPLASVEDSLRFIRSRTHNWHRWVNNWKERTEIRIHLFFNLSTQKDNAVNMSVAQLTSEIATETYKDSSSMITIAALTLVFLPGTFTSGLFSMPFMQQAVINSGAGWRLYLEVTLPLTLVVLVVWNSWRLYRNKQQPGGLQIG
;
A
#
# COMPACT_ATOMS: atom_id res chain seq x y z
N MET A 1 -26.07 28.18 -7.51
CA MET A 1 -27.14 28.79 -6.69
C MET A 1 -26.59 30.07 -6.09
N TYR A 2 -27.10 31.25 -6.49
CA TYR A 2 -26.74 32.53 -5.88
C TYR A 2 -27.37 32.61 -4.50
N VAL A 3 -26.58 32.80 -3.44
CA VAL A 3 -27.10 33.44 -2.23
C VAL A 3 -27.25 34.92 -2.59
N ARG A 4 -28.45 35.29 -3.05
CA ARG A 4 -28.75 36.66 -3.48
C ARG A 4 -28.86 37.51 -2.21
N SER A 5 -28.03 38.55 -2.14
CA SER A 5 -28.19 39.68 -1.22
C SER A 5 -29.65 40.15 -1.22
N LEU A 6 -30.34 40.06 -0.08
CA LEU A 6 -31.59 40.77 0.16
C LEU A 6 -31.32 41.89 1.17
N GLU A 7 -31.42 43.11 0.63
CA GLU A 7 -31.61 44.45 1.17
C GLU A 7 -31.05 44.88 2.56
N PRO A 8 -30.64 46.16 2.68
CA PRO A 8 -30.04 46.69 3.90
C PRO A 8 -31.13 46.95 4.94
N CYS A 9 -31.26 46.08 5.96
CA CYS A 9 -31.97 46.45 7.17
C CYS A 9 -31.18 47.55 7.89
N THR A 10 -31.77 48.74 7.87
CA THR A 10 -31.44 49.91 8.66
C THR A 10 -31.31 49.56 10.14
N SER A 11 -30.30 50.16 10.77
CA SER A 11 -30.01 50.14 12.21
C SER A 11 -29.57 48.80 12.83
N LEU A 12 -28.29 48.47 12.69
CA LEU A 12 -27.48 48.03 13.82
C LEU A 12 -26.00 48.14 13.42
N HIS A 13 -25.26 49.02 14.10
CA HIS A 13 -23.80 49.13 13.99
C HIS A 13 -23.17 47.78 14.37
N LEU A 14 -22.93 46.89 13.40
CA LEU A 14 -22.32 45.59 13.63
C LEU A 14 -21.07 45.42 12.76
N THR A 15 -19.96 45.26 13.47
CA THR A 15 -18.56 45.30 13.04
C THR A 15 -18.06 43.99 12.40
N ALA A 16 -18.90 43.21 11.71
CA ALA A 16 -18.58 41.84 11.28
C ALA A 16 -18.33 41.68 9.76
N TYR A 17 -17.61 40.62 9.36
CA TYR A 17 -17.40 40.26 7.94
C TYR A 17 -18.63 39.52 7.41
N HIS A 18 -19.14 39.87 6.23
CA HIS A 18 -20.33 39.25 5.65
C HIS A 18 -19.93 38.32 4.50
N VAL A 19 -20.31 37.03 4.56
CA VAL A 19 -20.21 36.14 3.39
C VAL A 19 -21.24 36.60 2.36
N SER A 20 -20.77 37.18 1.27
CA SER A 20 -21.64 37.83 0.28
C SER A 20 -22.08 36.88 -0.83
N HIS A 21 -21.18 35.99 -1.27
CA HIS A 21 -21.42 35.05 -2.36
C HIS A 21 -20.68 33.73 -2.10
N CYS A 22 -21.40 32.61 -2.16
CA CYS A 22 -20.83 31.27 -2.07
C CYS A 22 -21.36 30.43 -3.25
N ARG A 23 -20.47 29.98 -4.13
CA ARG A 23 -20.83 29.16 -5.31
C ARG A 23 -20.20 27.78 -5.20
N PHE A 24 -21.05 26.75 -5.29
CA PHE A 24 -20.63 25.35 -5.38
C PHE A 24 -20.60 24.92 -6.85
N LEU A 25 -19.49 24.36 -7.31
CA LEU A 25 -19.39 23.71 -8.61
C LEU A 25 -19.64 22.21 -8.43
N LYS A 26 -20.56 21.63 -9.21
CA LYS A 26 -20.87 20.18 -9.21
C LYS A 26 -20.42 19.55 -10.53
N ARG A 27 -19.87 18.33 -10.47
CA ARG A 27 -19.44 17.53 -11.63
C ARG A 27 -20.51 17.24 -12.68
N HIS A 28 -21.81 17.20 -12.32
CA HIS A 28 -22.90 16.93 -13.26
C HIS A 28 -23.33 18.15 -14.10
N GLU A 29 -22.98 19.37 -13.69
CA GLU A 29 -23.23 20.60 -14.48
C GLU A 29 -22.21 20.73 -15.65
N LEU A 30 -21.42 19.67 -15.88
CA LEU A 30 -20.29 19.58 -16.81
C LEU A 30 -20.40 18.38 -17.78
N LYS A 31 -21.60 17.81 -17.96
CA LYS A 31 -21.84 16.71 -18.93
C LYS A 31 -22.77 17.17 -20.06
N SER A 32 -22.38 16.95 -21.32
CA SER A 32 -23.33 16.94 -22.44
C SER A 32 -24.10 15.62 -22.46
N GLN A 33 -25.38 15.69 -22.80
CA GLN A 33 -26.27 14.53 -22.92
C GLN A 33 -25.89 13.73 -24.18
N ASP A 34 -25.18 12.61 -24.05
CA ASP A 34 -25.25 11.49 -24.99
C ASP A 34 -24.57 10.23 -24.41
N ALA A 35 -25.32 9.13 -24.31
CA ALA A 35 -24.98 7.95 -23.51
C ALA A 35 -24.29 6.80 -24.29
N LYS A 36 -23.64 7.09 -25.42
CA LYS A 36 -22.95 6.07 -26.24
C LYS A 36 -21.47 6.35 -26.53
N LEU A 37 -20.89 7.37 -25.90
CA LEU A 37 -19.47 7.71 -25.99
C LEU A 37 -18.68 7.36 -24.70
N ASP A 38 -19.17 6.45 -23.87
CA ASP A 38 -18.65 6.23 -22.51
C ASP A 38 -17.55 5.13 -22.40
N ALA A 39 -17.05 4.57 -23.51
CA ALA A 39 -16.16 3.40 -23.46
C ALA A 39 -14.77 3.55 -24.10
N ALA A 40 -14.45 4.64 -24.83
CA ALA A 40 -13.20 4.65 -25.62
C ALA A 40 -12.53 6.01 -25.87
N LEU A 41 -12.93 7.11 -25.20
CA LEU A 41 -12.28 8.41 -25.41
C LEU A 41 -11.97 9.09 -24.08
N ASP A 42 -10.68 9.33 -23.87
CA ASP A 42 -10.08 10.46 -23.16
C ASP A 42 -11.07 11.43 -22.50
N SER A 43 -11.40 11.19 -21.24
CA SER A 43 -12.16 12.14 -20.41
C SER A 43 -11.27 13.22 -19.80
N THR A 44 -10.19 13.61 -20.48
CA THR A 44 -9.22 14.63 -20.10
C THR A 44 -9.61 15.98 -20.70
N GLN A 45 -10.68 16.59 -20.19
CA GLN A 45 -10.86 18.05 -20.14
C GLN A 45 -12.10 18.37 -19.31
N VAL A 46 -11.91 18.97 -18.14
CA VAL A 46 -12.99 19.71 -17.48
C VAL A 46 -13.24 20.96 -18.33
N ALA A 47 -14.16 20.87 -19.28
CA ALA A 47 -14.52 22.00 -20.13
C ALA A 47 -15.46 22.94 -19.36
N LEU A 48 -14.92 23.73 -18.41
CA LEU A 48 -15.55 25.02 -18.13
C LEU A 48 -15.60 25.75 -19.47
N SER A 49 -16.80 26.04 -19.97
CA SER A 49 -16.93 26.71 -21.25
C SER A 49 -16.16 28.04 -21.21
N PRO A 50 -15.44 28.44 -22.28
CA PRO A 50 -14.70 29.70 -22.29
C PRO A 50 -15.52 30.92 -21.81
N PRO A 51 -16.83 31.03 -22.13
CA PRO A 51 -17.69 32.09 -21.58
C PRO A 51 -17.85 32.03 -20.05
N THR A 52 -17.89 30.83 -19.46
CA THR A 52 -17.98 30.66 -18.00
C THR A 52 -16.67 31.04 -17.32
N ILE A 53 -15.52 30.69 -17.92
CA ILE A 53 -14.19 31.11 -17.44
C ILE A 53 -14.09 32.63 -17.48
N GLU A 54 -14.43 33.24 -18.60
CA GLU A 54 -14.46 34.70 -18.73
C GLU A 54 -15.40 35.35 -17.73
N TYR A 55 -16.58 34.76 -17.51
CA TYR A 55 -17.51 35.24 -16.50
C TYR A 55 -16.89 35.20 -15.10
N LEU A 56 -16.28 34.09 -14.68
CA LEU A 56 -15.66 33.95 -13.36
C LEU A 56 -14.50 34.95 -13.17
N ILE A 57 -13.69 35.17 -14.20
CA ILE A 57 -12.58 36.13 -14.16
C ILE A 57 -13.12 37.57 -14.11
N LYS A 58 -14.02 37.94 -15.02
CA LYS A 58 -14.50 39.33 -15.16
C LYS A 58 -15.48 39.76 -14.05
N SER A 59 -16.35 38.86 -13.61
CA SER A 59 -17.42 39.20 -12.64
C SER A 59 -17.04 38.93 -11.19
N LEU A 60 -16.27 37.87 -10.92
CA LEU A 60 -15.89 37.46 -9.57
C LEU A 60 -14.41 37.69 -9.27
N GLY A 61 -13.60 38.10 -10.25
CA GLY A 61 -12.17 38.35 -10.06
C GLY A 61 -11.36 37.10 -9.76
N VAL A 62 -11.84 35.92 -10.17
CA VAL A 62 -11.17 34.65 -9.89
C VAL A 62 -9.82 34.60 -10.59
N CYS A 63 -8.77 34.21 -9.85
CA CYS A 63 -7.41 34.13 -10.39
C CYS A 63 -7.32 33.02 -11.47
N PRO A 64 -6.74 33.29 -12.65
CA PRO A 64 -6.54 32.28 -13.70
C PRO A 64 -5.77 31.05 -13.22
N VAL A 65 -4.83 31.21 -12.28
CA VAL A 65 -4.05 30.10 -11.69
C VAL A 65 -4.97 29.11 -10.95
N PHE A 66 -5.98 29.60 -10.25
CA PHE A 66 -6.96 28.72 -9.60
C PHE A 66 -7.80 27.95 -10.63
N LEU A 67 -8.19 28.62 -11.73
CA LEU A 67 -8.99 27.99 -12.77
C LEU A 67 -8.20 26.89 -13.49
N SER A 68 -6.91 27.11 -13.79
CA SER A 68 -6.05 26.04 -14.32
C SER A 68 -6.01 24.86 -13.36
N SER A 69 -5.82 25.10 -12.07
CA SER A 69 -5.75 24.10 -11.01
C SER A 69 -7.02 23.26 -10.80
N VAL A 70 -8.20 23.80 -11.13
CA VAL A 70 -9.47 23.06 -11.06
C VAL A 70 -9.74 22.28 -12.36
N THR A 71 -9.15 22.73 -13.48
CA THR A 71 -9.32 22.10 -14.80
C THR A 71 -8.27 21.03 -15.12
N THR A 72 -7.22 20.92 -14.32
CA THR A 72 -6.15 19.92 -14.47
C THR A 72 -6.63 18.52 -14.06
N VAL A 73 -5.88 17.50 -14.51
CA VAL A 73 -6.28 16.09 -14.36
C VAL A 73 -6.30 15.69 -12.89
N HIS A 74 -7.35 14.99 -12.45
CA HIS A 74 -7.59 14.64 -11.04
C HIS A 74 -6.46 13.87 -10.32
N TRP A 75 -5.51 13.26 -11.04
CA TRP A 75 -4.38 12.54 -10.43
C TRP A 75 -3.08 13.38 -10.40
N LEU A 76 -3.05 14.55 -11.02
CA LEU A 76 -1.91 15.46 -11.00
C LEU A 76 -2.04 16.39 -9.78
N LEU A 77 -1.25 16.13 -8.73
CA LEU A 77 -1.15 17.01 -7.56
C LEU A 77 -0.30 18.26 -7.88
N ASP A 78 -0.78 19.17 -8.73
CA ASP A 78 -0.06 20.40 -9.07
C ASP A 78 -0.46 21.63 -8.23
N THR A 79 -1.47 21.47 -7.37
CA THR A 79 -2.11 22.60 -6.67
C THR A 79 -1.55 22.76 -5.26
N GLY A 80 -0.75 23.81 -5.05
CA GLY A 80 -0.32 24.26 -3.72
C GLY A 80 -1.25 25.31 -3.09
N ASN A 81 -0.85 25.83 -1.94
CA ASN A 81 -1.52 26.94 -1.26
C ASN A 81 -1.03 28.28 -1.85
N ALA A 82 -1.94 29.17 -2.24
CA ALA A 82 -1.58 30.47 -2.81
C ALA A 82 -2.30 31.60 -2.10
N LEU A 83 -1.58 32.71 -1.85
CA LEU A 83 -2.12 33.91 -1.24
C LEU A 83 -1.64 35.14 -2.00
N PHE A 84 -2.59 35.97 -2.40
CA PHE A 84 -2.34 37.18 -3.15
C PHE A 84 -2.94 38.38 -2.42
N LYS A 85 -2.22 39.50 -2.44
CA LYS A 85 -2.57 40.72 -1.74
C LYS A 85 -2.80 41.83 -2.76
N THR A 86 -3.92 42.53 -2.64
CA THR A 86 -4.23 43.70 -3.45
C THR A 86 -4.15 44.94 -2.57
N PHE A 87 -3.48 45.97 -3.07
CA PHE A 87 -3.29 47.23 -2.36
C PHE A 87 -3.98 48.36 -3.11
N THR A 88 -4.66 49.24 -2.38
CA THR A 88 -5.18 50.50 -2.89
C THR A 88 -4.44 51.67 -2.26
N VAL A 89 -4.31 52.76 -2.99
CA VAL A 89 -3.68 53.99 -2.47
C VAL A 89 -4.75 54.79 -1.74
N ASN A 90 -4.49 55.12 -0.47
CA ASN A 90 -5.39 55.96 0.32
C ASN A 90 -5.19 57.46 -0.04
N LYS A 91 -6.09 58.34 0.43
CA LYS A 91 -6.04 59.80 0.21
C LYS A 91 -4.71 60.45 0.65
N GLU A 92 -3.97 59.82 1.57
CA GLU A 92 -2.64 60.23 2.03
C GLU A 92 -1.48 59.66 1.19
N ASN A 93 -1.76 59.09 0.02
CA ASN A 93 -0.77 58.44 -0.87
C ASN A 93 -0.07 57.20 -0.28
N LYS A 94 -0.57 56.65 0.85
CA LYS A 94 -0.08 55.42 1.47
C LYS A 94 -0.79 54.21 0.87
N ARG A 95 -0.04 53.13 0.60
CA ARG A 95 -0.60 51.84 0.14
C ARG A 95 -1.25 51.12 1.32
N VAL A 96 -2.56 50.89 1.24
CA VAL A 96 -3.34 50.15 2.22
C VAL A 96 -3.82 48.85 1.57
N LEU A 97 -3.80 47.76 2.34
CA LEU A 97 -4.30 46.46 1.88
C LEU A 97 -5.83 46.55 1.68
N SER A 98 -6.30 46.34 0.45
CA SER A 98 -7.72 46.47 0.10
C SER A 98 -8.45 45.13 0.10
N SER A 99 -7.80 44.10 -0.45
CA SER A 99 -8.35 42.76 -0.49
C SER A 99 -7.26 41.70 -0.49
N ILE A 100 -7.62 40.53 0.00
CA ILE A 100 -6.81 39.32 -0.03
C ILE A 100 -7.60 38.29 -0.81
N HIS A 101 -6.94 37.58 -1.72
CA HIS A 101 -7.52 36.39 -2.34
C HIS A 101 -6.54 35.23 -2.25
N GLY A 102 -7.08 34.04 -2.06
CA GLY A 102 -6.27 32.85 -1.88
C GLY A 102 -7.02 31.62 -2.32
N PHE A 103 -6.27 30.55 -2.50
CA PHE A 103 -6.85 29.25 -2.72
C PHE A 103 -5.95 28.18 -2.11
N PHE A 104 -6.58 27.08 -1.73
CA PHE A 104 -5.90 25.88 -1.30
C PHE A 104 -6.67 24.66 -1.77
N ARG A 105 -5.95 23.55 -1.87
CA ARG A 105 -6.54 22.23 -2.07
C ARG A 105 -6.83 21.63 -0.71
N TYR A 106 -7.92 20.89 -0.62
CA TYR A 106 -8.14 19.89 0.41
C TYR A 106 -8.50 18.57 -0.28
N SER A 107 -8.47 17.48 0.48
CA SER A 107 -8.74 16.16 -0.06
C SER A 107 -9.88 15.56 0.76
N ASP A 108 -10.93 15.08 0.08
CA ASP A 108 -12.05 14.36 0.68
C ASP A 108 -11.98 12.90 0.23
N CYS A 109 -11.58 12.01 1.15
CA CYS A 109 -11.45 10.58 0.89
C CYS A 109 -10.57 10.26 -0.35
N GLY A 110 -9.52 11.05 -0.59
CA GLY A 110 -8.58 10.88 -1.69
C GLY A 110 -8.97 11.59 -2.99
N ARG A 111 -10.09 12.32 -2.99
CA ARG A 111 -10.52 13.14 -4.13
C ARG A 111 -10.02 14.58 -3.96
N PRO A 112 -9.33 15.16 -4.95
CA PRO A 112 -8.90 16.54 -4.86
C PRO A 112 -10.10 17.48 -4.94
N ALA A 113 -10.22 18.34 -3.95
CA ALA A 113 -11.20 19.41 -3.90
C ALA A 113 -10.49 20.74 -3.68
N HIS A 114 -11.07 21.83 -4.16
CA HIS A 114 -10.39 23.13 -4.17
C HIS A 114 -11.32 24.20 -3.67
N ILE A 115 -10.76 25.14 -2.93
CA ILE A 115 -11.46 26.33 -2.50
C ILE A 115 -10.68 27.55 -2.92
N TRP A 116 -11.41 28.51 -3.49
CA TRP A 116 -10.94 29.86 -3.71
C TRP A 116 -11.77 30.81 -2.86
N PHE A 117 -11.10 31.76 -2.23
CA PHE A 117 -11.72 32.79 -1.45
C PHE A 117 -11.16 34.17 -1.80
N GLN A 118 -11.99 35.18 -1.62
CA GLN A 118 -11.61 36.58 -1.65
C GLN A 118 -12.23 37.29 -0.46
N HIS A 119 -11.38 37.92 0.35
CA HIS A 119 -11.77 38.80 1.44
C HIS A 119 -11.51 40.25 1.04
N ASN A 120 -12.57 41.01 0.82
CA ASN A 120 -12.51 42.46 0.67
C ASN A 120 -12.52 43.08 2.06
N LEU A 121 -11.41 43.71 2.45
CA LEU A 121 -11.20 44.29 3.77
C LEU A 121 -11.94 45.63 3.92
N LEU A 122 -12.11 46.37 2.82
CA LEU A 122 -12.79 47.66 2.80
C LEU A 122 -14.31 47.48 2.96
N GLU A 123 -14.89 46.58 2.17
CA GLU A 123 -16.33 46.27 2.22
C GLU A 123 -16.70 45.23 3.29
N ARG A 124 -15.70 44.61 3.91
CA ARG A 124 -15.86 43.48 4.86
C ARG A 124 -16.71 42.36 4.27
N ARG A 125 -16.49 42.05 3.00
CA ARG A 125 -17.21 40.99 2.28
C ARG A 125 -16.29 39.85 1.92
N SER A 126 -16.77 38.64 2.11
CA SER A 126 -16.08 37.43 1.71
C SER A 126 -16.83 36.75 0.57
N THR A 127 -16.11 36.31 -0.44
CA THR A 127 -16.63 35.57 -1.60
C THR A 127 -15.91 34.25 -1.68
N TYR A 128 -16.66 33.16 -1.86
CA TYR A 128 -16.13 31.80 -1.93
C TYR A 128 -16.58 31.09 -3.20
N LEU A 129 -15.64 30.37 -3.81
CA LEU A 129 -15.87 29.43 -4.90
C LEU A 129 -15.31 28.07 -4.48
N MET A 130 -16.18 27.06 -4.43
CA MET A 130 -15.81 25.73 -3.97
C MET A 130 -16.03 24.69 -5.07
N HIS A 131 -14.97 23.96 -5.37
CA HIS A 131 -14.97 22.79 -6.22
C HIS A 131 -15.07 21.53 -5.34
N ASP A 132 -15.96 20.60 -5.72
CA ASP A 132 -16.18 19.32 -5.03
C ASP A 132 -16.37 19.42 -3.50
N CYS A 133 -17.19 20.40 -3.07
CA CYS A 133 -17.51 20.59 -1.65
C CYS A 133 -18.28 19.40 -1.04
N PRO A 134 -17.88 18.89 0.15
CA PRO A 134 -18.59 17.82 0.84
C PRO A 134 -20.05 18.18 1.16
N GLU A 135 -20.95 17.21 1.06
CA GLU A 135 -22.39 17.47 1.23
C GLU A 135 -22.74 17.90 2.67
N ARG A 136 -22.00 17.40 3.66
CA ARG A 136 -22.13 17.81 5.07
C ARG A 136 -21.79 19.28 5.27
N VAL A 137 -20.74 19.77 4.61
CA VAL A 137 -20.38 21.19 4.63
C VAL A 137 -21.45 22.02 3.92
N LYS A 138 -21.90 21.61 2.73
CA LYS A 138 -22.94 22.33 1.97
C LYS A 138 -24.23 22.50 2.78
N THR A 139 -24.70 21.43 3.42
CA THR A 139 -25.93 21.45 4.23
C THR A 139 -25.79 22.33 5.46
N THR A 140 -24.63 22.31 6.12
CA THR A 140 -24.33 23.17 7.27
C THR A 140 -24.29 24.65 6.87
N ILE A 141 -23.60 24.99 5.78
CA ILE A 141 -23.55 26.37 5.27
C ILE A 141 -24.95 26.89 4.91
N LYS A 142 -25.77 26.06 4.24
CA LYS A 142 -27.16 26.41 3.92
C LYS A 142 -27.98 26.67 5.17
N LYS A 143 -27.89 25.77 6.16
CA LYS A 143 -28.58 25.93 7.45
C LYS A 143 -28.19 27.23 8.14
N TRP A 144 -26.89 27.57 8.17
CA TRP A 144 -26.44 28.83 8.76
C TRP A 144 -26.88 30.07 7.96
N ALA A 145 -27.08 29.96 6.65
CA ALA A 145 -27.56 31.07 5.83
C ALA A 145 -29.07 31.33 6.01
N GLU A 146 -29.86 30.26 6.11
CA GLU A 146 -31.32 30.29 6.20
C GLU A 146 -31.80 30.73 7.61
N SER A 147 -31.18 30.22 8.67
CA SER A 147 -31.54 30.54 10.05
C SER A 147 -30.99 31.90 10.50
N PRO A 148 -31.83 32.83 11.01
CA PRO A 148 -31.38 34.16 11.44
C PRO A 148 -30.45 34.15 12.65
N ASP A 149 -30.63 33.20 13.58
CA ASP A 149 -29.78 33.05 14.77
C ASP A 149 -28.39 32.48 14.41
N ASP A 150 -28.35 31.48 13.53
CA ASP A 150 -27.12 30.81 13.10
C ASP A 150 -26.28 31.64 12.10
N ARG A 151 -26.87 32.67 11.48
CA ARG A 151 -26.17 33.55 10.52
C ARG A 151 -24.95 34.22 11.14
N ARG A 152 -24.95 34.42 12.45
CA ARG A 152 -23.81 34.93 13.23
C ARG A 152 -22.56 34.06 13.08
N ASN A 153 -22.72 32.76 12.84
CA ASN A 153 -21.60 31.84 12.62
C ASN A 153 -20.85 32.14 11.32
N LEU A 154 -21.57 32.53 10.26
CA LEU A 154 -20.99 32.94 8.96
C LEU A 154 -20.34 34.33 9.01
N LEU A 155 -20.62 35.12 10.06
CA LEU A 155 -20.02 36.43 10.23
C LEU A 155 -18.58 36.39 10.77
N ARG A 156 -18.14 35.21 11.24
CA ARG A 156 -16.78 34.99 11.71
C ARG A 156 -15.80 34.95 10.51
N PRO A 157 -14.64 35.59 10.61
CA PRO A 157 -13.62 35.48 9.56
C PRO A 157 -13.20 34.00 9.42
N LEU A 158 -13.04 33.52 8.19
CA LEU A 158 -12.66 32.13 7.90
C LEU A 158 -13.62 31.06 8.48
N ALA A 159 -14.89 31.40 8.75
CA ALA A 159 -15.89 30.45 9.24
C ALA A 159 -16.08 29.26 8.29
N VAL A 160 -16.06 29.55 6.99
CA VAL A 160 -16.24 28.56 5.94
C VAL A 160 -15.01 27.69 5.79
N ASP A 161 -13.82 28.29 5.81
CA ASP A 161 -12.53 27.57 5.72
C ASP A 161 -12.32 26.64 6.92
N SER A 162 -12.63 27.13 8.13
CA SER A 162 -12.56 26.33 9.36
C SER A 162 -13.53 25.15 9.36
N LEU A 163 -14.73 25.32 8.80
CA LEU A 163 -15.70 24.22 8.65
C LEU A 163 -15.22 23.15 7.66
N ILE A 164 -14.65 23.57 6.53
CA ILE A 164 -14.16 22.65 5.49
C ILE A 164 -12.97 21.85 6.00
N ILE A 165 -12.01 22.52 6.62
CA ILE A 165 -10.81 21.83 7.11
C ILE A 165 -11.12 20.93 8.31
N ASP A 166 -12.11 21.30 9.14
CA ASP A 166 -12.63 20.43 10.20
C ASP A 166 -13.26 19.15 9.63
N ASP A 167 -14.10 19.28 8.60
CA ASP A 167 -14.75 18.13 7.94
C ASP A 167 -13.72 17.24 7.22
N ALA A 168 -12.74 17.82 6.53
CA ALA A 168 -11.64 17.09 5.91
C ALA A 168 -10.82 16.33 6.97
N THR A 169 -10.43 17.01 8.07
CA THR A 169 -9.71 16.36 9.18
C THR A 169 -10.51 15.21 9.79
N TRP A 170 -11.84 15.39 9.92
CA TRP A 170 -12.73 14.35 10.42
C TRP A 170 -12.78 13.14 9.47
N ALA A 171 -12.93 13.35 8.17
CA ALA A 171 -12.93 12.28 7.17
C ALA A 171 -11.63 11.47 7.22
N TRP A 172 -10.48 12.14 7.31
CA TRP A 172 -9.18 11.48 7.45
C TRP A 172 -9.06 10.70 8.74
N SER A 173 -9.48 11.28 9.87
CA SER A 173 -9.46 10.57 11.17
C SER A 173 -10.31 9.30 11.15
N LYS A 174 -11.45 9.31 10.45
CA LYS A 174 -12.28 8.12 10.25
C LYS A 174 -11.53 7.05 9.45
N GLY A 175 -10.85 7.43 8.37
CA GLY A 175 -10.01 6.52 7.57
C GLY A 175 -8.87 5.88 8.37
N VAL A 176 -8.29 6.61 9.32
CA VAL A 176 -7.28 6.07 10.25
C VAL A 176 -7.89 4.99 11.15
N VAL A 177 -9.05 5.27 11.76
CA VAL A 177 -9.73 4.31 12.64
C VAL A 177 -10.14 3.05 11.87
N GLU A 178 -10.75 3.19 10.69
CA GLU A 178 -11.14 2.04 9.86
C GLU A 178 -9.93 1.19 9.44
N SER A 179 -8.79 1.81 9.18
CA SER A 179 -7.54 1.11 8.85
C SER A 179 -6.95 0.41 10.08
N ALA A 180 -7.01 1.04 11.25
CA ALA A 180 -6.58 0.43 12.51
C ALA A 180 -7.43 -0.78 12.90
N GLU A 181 -8.76 -0.71 12.72
CA GLU A 181 -9.67 -1.85 12.95
C GLU A 181 -9.34 -3.05 12.07
N LYS A 182 -8.95 -2.80 10.81
CA LYS A 182 -8.48 -3.86 9.91
C LYS A 182 -7.18 -4.50 10.41
N LEU A 183 -6.23 -3.71 10.94
CA LEU A 183 -4.99 -4.23 11.51
C LEU A 183 -5.25 -5.10 12.75
N LEU A 184 -6.17 -4.69 13.62
CA LEU A 184 -6.48 -5.39 14.87
C LEU A 184 -6.89 -6.86 14.66
N LYS A 185 -7.47 -7.19 13.49
CA LYS A 185 -7.80 -8.56 13.08
C LYS A 185 -6.56 -9.45 12.95
N TYR A 186 -5.42 -8.87 12.57
CA TYR A 186 -4.15 -9.58 12.37
C TYR A 186 -3.20 -9.46 13.58
N GLU A 187 -3.48 -8.58 14.55
CA GLU A 187 -2.68 -8.51 15.76
C GLU A 187 -2.96 -9.64 16.76
N HIS A 188 -4.19 -10.12 16.79
CA HIS A 188 -4.63 -11.23 17.64
C HIS A 188 -4.47 -12.59 16.96
N TYR A 189 -3.66 -12.65 15.90
CA TYR A 189 -3.44 -13.87 15.13
C TYR A 189 -2.69 -14.91 15.98
N SER A 190 -3.36 -16.00 16.33
CA SER A 190 -2.72 -17.16 16.98
C SER A 190 -2.03 -18.04 15.92
N LYS A 191 -0.80 -18.49 16.21
CA LYS A 191 0.01 -19.33 15.31
C LYS A 191 -0.68 -20.64 14.91
N GLU A 192 -1.52 -21.18 15.79
CA GLU A 192 -1.98 -22.56 15.72
C GLU A 192 -3.14 -22.80 14.74
N GLU A 193 -3.90 -21.75 14.39
CA GLU A 193 -5.20 -21.94 13.71
C GLU A 193 -5.16 -21.61 12.19
N ASN A 194 -4.11 -20.96 11.69
CA ASN A 194 -4.15 -20.35 10.34
C ASN A 194 -2.82 -20.40 9.54
N ALA A 195 -1.99 -21.42 9.69
CA ALA A 195 -0.69 -21.50 9.00
C ALA A 195 -0.76 -21.52 7.45
N GLU A 196 -1.94 -21.76 6.86
CA GLU A 196 -2.18 -21.71 5.41
C GLU A 196 -2.54 -20.31 4.89
N ARG A 197 -2.89 -19.37 5.78
CA ARG A 197 -3.37 -18.02 5.41
C ARG A 197 -2.32 -16.92 5.58
N ILE A 198 -1.07 -17.31 5.81
CA ILE A 198 0.04 -16.36 6.04
C ILE A 198 0.27 -15.49 4.81
N ASP A 199 0.26 -16.05 3.60
CA ASP A 199 0.48 -15.29 2.36
C ASP A 199 -0.62 -14.25 2.12
N GLU A 200 -1.89 -14.63 2.31
CA GLU A 200 -3.03 -13.71 2.23
C GLU A 200 -2.92 -12.58 3.28
N ALA A 201 -2.52 -12.92 4.50
CA ALA A 201 -2.31 -11.97 5.58
C ALA A 201 -1.19 -10.97 5.24
N VAL A 202 -0.08 -11.44 4.68
CA VAL A 202 1.05 -10.61 4.25
C VAL A 202 0.62 -9.62 3.16
N HIS A 203 -0.06 -10.10 2.11
CA HIS A 203 -0.57 -9.22 1.05
C HIS A 203 -1.53 -8.15 1.60
N TYR A 204 -2.43 -8.53 2.50
CA TYR A 204 -3.36 -7.61 3.12
C TYR A 204 -2.65 -6.55 3.98
N LEU A 205 -1.66 -6.96 4.78
CA LEU A 205 -0.88 -6.06 5.62
C LEU A 205 -0.03 -5.09 4.79
N TYR A 206 0.53 -5.52 3.65
CA TYR A 206 1.22 -4.61 2.72
C TYR A 206 0.28 -3.54 2.14
N SER A 207 -0.92 -3.94 1.69
CA SER A 207 -1.94 -3.00 1.24
C SER A 207 -2.33 -2.02 2.35
N LEU A 208 -2.45 -2.51 3.59
CA LEU A 208 -2.76 -1.68 4.74
C LEU A 208 -1.64 -0.70 5.09
N SER A 209 -0.38 -1.12 5.00
CA SER A 209 0.79 -0.23 5.16
C SER A 209 0.76 0.90 4.13
N GLN A 210 0.47 0.58 2.86
CA GLN A 210 0.30 1.59 1.81
C GLN A 210 -0.83 2.58 2.12
N HIS A 211 -1.98 2.10 2.65
CA HIS A 211 -3.05 3.00 3.08
C HIS A 211 -2.60 3.94 4.22
N PHE A 212 -1.85 3.44 5.20
CA PHE A 212 -1.31 4.30 6.27
C PHE A 212 -0.32 5.34 5.74
N HIS A 213 0.48 5.03 4.71
CA HIS A 213 1.32 6.01 4.04
C HIS A 213 0.52 7.13 3.37
N ILE A 214 -0.56 6.79 2.65
CA ILE A 214 -1.45 7.79 2.02
C ILE A 214 -2.10 8.67 3.10
N LEU A 215 -2.60 8.06 4.18
CA LEU A 215 -3.18 8.79 5.31
C LEU A 215 -2.18 9.73 5.98
N GLN A 216 -0.92 9.31 6.10
CA GLN A 216 0.15 10.14 6.64
C GLN A 216 0.37 11.39 5.77
N GLU A 217 0.46 11.21 4.46
CA GLU A 217 0.66 12.30 3.50
C GLU A 217 -0.52 13.30 3.52
N GLU A 218 -1.75 12.81 3.50
CA GLU A 218 -2.95 13.67 3.51
C GLU A 218 -3.11 14.44 4.83
N LEU A 219 -2.75 13.83 5.97
CA LEU A 219 -2.71 14.54 7.26
C LEU A 219 -1.61 15.60 7.28
N ASN A 220 -0.44 15.34 6.68
CA ASN A 220 0.62 16.34 6.57
C ASN A 220 0.17 17.54 5.71
N GLY A 221 -0.46 17.27 4.56
CA GLY A 221 -1.06 18.32 3.73
C GLY A 221 -2.13 19.14 4.48
N THR A 222 -2.94 18.49 5.33
CA THR A 222 -3.93 19.19 6.18
C THR A 222 -3.26 20.11 7.21
N VAL A 223 -2.13 19.69 7.81
CA VAL A 223 -1.34 20.55 8.70
C VAL A 223 -0.83 21.79 7.97
N GLU A 224 -0.27 21.62 6.76
CA GLU A 224 0.20 22.74 5.94
C GLU A 224 -0.92 23.73 5.58
N GLN A 225 -2.12 23.22 5.27
CA GLN A 225 -3.31 24.03 5.03
C GLN A 225 -3.75 24.80 6.27
N LEU A 226 -3.70 24.18 7.46
CA LEU A 226 -4.01 24.85 8.73
C LEU A 226 -3.00 25.97 9.04
N ASP A 227 -1.72 25.73 8.82
CA ASP A 227 -0.68 26.75 8.98
C ASP A 227 -0.83 27.89 7.97
N TYR A 228 -1.24 27.58 6.75
CA TYR A 228 -1.62 28.58 5.75
C TYR A 228 -2.81 29.43 6.22
N LEU A 229 -3.90 28.81 6.70
CA LEU A 229 -5.08 29.53 7.19
C LEU A 229 -4.77 30.40 8.42
N LEU A 230 -3.88 29.95 9.31
CA LEU A 230 -3.41 30.76 10.44
C LEU A 230 -2.68 32.03 9.97
N LYS A 231 -1.85 31.94 8.91
CA LYS A 231 -1.21 33.12 8.30
C LYS A 231 -2.23 34.04 7.63
N VAL A 232 -3.28 33.50 7.01
CA VAL A 232 -4.37 34.31 6.44
C VAL A 232 -5.13 35.04 7.56
N HIS A 233 -5.42 34.35 8.67
CA HIS A 233 -6.08 34.94 9.83
C HIS A 233 -5.27 36.12 10.41
N GLU A 234 -3.94 35.99 10.53
CA GLU A 234 -3.07 37.07 10.99
C GLU A 234 -3.19 38.33 10.11
N LEU A 235 -3.29 38.17 8.80
CA LEU A 235 -3.47 39.30 7.89
C LEU A 235 -4.86 39.94 8.00
N LEU A 236 -5.89 39.14 8.27
CA LEU A 236 -7.25 39.63 8.50
C LEU A 236 -7.37 40.34 9.85
N SER A 237 -6.66 39.87 10.88
CA SER A 237 -6.72 40.41 12.25
C SER A 237 -6.05 41.78 12.36
N VAL A 238 -4.92 42.00 11.66
CA VAL A 238 -4.23 43.30 11.59
C VAL A 238 -5.13 44.42 11.03
N SER A 239 -6.11 44.07 10.18
CA SER A 239 -7.06 45.03 9.60
C SER A 239 -8.30 45.27 10.47
N SER A 240 -8.54 44.48 11.51
CA SER A 240 -9.72 44.57 12.37
C SER A 240 -9.34 44.92 13.81
N ALA A 241 -9.44 46.21 14.17
CA ALA A 241 -9.11 46.73 15.50
C ALA A 241 -10.08 46.35 16.63
N SER A 242 -10.84 45.26 16.53
CA SER A 242 -11.77 44.83 17.60
C SER A 242 -11.68 43.35 17.92
N ILE A 243 -11.64 43.05 19.23
CA ILE A 243 -11.62 41.72 19.82
C ILE A 243 -12.88 40.93 19.40
N PRO A 244 -12.76 39.75 18.74
CA PRO A 244 -13.92 38.89 18.49
C PRO A 244 -14.26 38.05 19.73
N LEU A 245 -15.56 37.89 20.00
CA LEU A 245 -16.18 37.14 21.11
C LEU A 245 -15.80 35.64 21.19
N ALA A 246 -15.16 35.07 20.16
CA ALA A 246 -14.55 33.74 20.18
C ALA A 246 -13.46 33.64 19.10
N SER A 247 -12.22 33.36 19.51
CA SER A 247 -11.04 33.34 18.63
C SER A 247 -11.11 32.20 17.59
N VAL A 248 -11.20 32.55 16.31
CA VAL A 248 -11.10 31.59 15.19
C VAL A 248 -9.72 30.96 15.17
N GLU A 249 -8.70 31.73 15.53
CA GLU A 249 -7.32 31.26 15.68
C GLU A 249 -7.21 30.09 16.66
N ASP A 250 -7.89 30.16 17.81
CA ASP A 250 -7.89 29.07 18.80
C ASP A 250 -8.56 27.81 18.24
N SER A 251 -9.63 27.97 17.45
CA SER A 251 -10.30 26.85 16.77
C SER A 251 -9.37 26.20 15.75
N LEU A 252 -8.68 26.99 14.93
CA LEU A 252 -7.71 26.49 13.94
C LEU A 252 -6.49 25.83 14.62
N ARG A 253 -5.97 26.40 15.70
CA ARG A 253 -4.89 25.82 16.51
C ARG A 253 -5.31 24.50 17.14
N PHE A 254 -6.54 24.40 17.63
CA PHE A 254 -7.09 23.17 18.16
C PHE A 254 -7.16 22.09 17.07
N ILE A 255 -7.71 22.40 15.88
CA ILE A 255 -7.76 21.46 14.75
C ILE A 255 -6.35 21.02 14.34
N ARG A 256 -5.38 21.93 14.32
CA ARG A 256 -3.97 21.61 14.04
C ARG A 256 -3.37 20.66 15.08
N SER A 257 -3.57 20.95 16.37
CA SER A 257 -3.12 20.07 17.46
C SER A 257 -3.74 18.68 17.36
N ARG A 258 -5.05 18.59 17.08
CA ARG A 258 -5.75 17.32 16.87
C ARG A 258 -5.22 16.57 15.64
N THR A 259 -4.91 17.27 14.55
CA THR A 259 -4.33 16.67 13.33
C THR A 259 -2.94 16.11 13.62
N HIS A 260 -2.10 16.80 14.40
CA HIS A 260 -0.82 16.24 14.87
C HIS A 260 -1.00 14.97 15.71
N ASN A 261 -2.04 14.90 16.55
CA ASN A 261 -2.35 13.66 17.28
C ASN A 261 -2.64 12.52 16.31
N TRP A 262 -3.46 12.75 15.29
CA TRP A 262 -3.74 11.76 14.25
C TRP A 262 -2.50 11.35 13.47
N HIS A 263 -1.62 12.30 13.13
CA HIS A 263 -0.35 11.99 12.47
C HIS A 263 0.52 11.04 13.33
N ARG A 264 0.62 11.29 14.65
CA ARG A 264 1.32 10.39 15.58
C ARG A 264 0.68 9.00 15.63
N TRP A 265 -0.65 8.93 15.66
CA TRP A 265 -1.38 7.66 15.63
C TRP A 265 -1.12 6.89 14.34
N VAL A 266 -1.19 7.53 13.17
CA VAL A 266 -0.90 6.89 11.88
C VAL A 266 0.52 6.34 11.85
N ASN A 267 1.51 7.10 12.33
CA ASN A 267 2.88 6.60 12.40
C ASN A 267 3.00 5.35 13.29
N ASN A 268 2.35 5.34 14.45
CA ASN A 268 2.33 4.16 15.32
C ASN A 268 1.66 2.94 14.65
N TRP A 269 0.51 3.14 14.00
CA TRP A 269 -0.19 2.06 13.31
C TRP A 269 0.56 1.52 12.10
N LYS A 270 1.27 2.39 11.38
CA LYS A 270 2.19 2.00 10.31
C LYS A 270 3.32 1.12 10.85
N GLU A 271 4.03 1.56 11.89
CA GLU A 271 5.11 0.79 12.53
C GLU A 271 4.60 -0.57 13.02
N ARG A 272 3.41 -0.62 13.63
CA ARG A 272 2.79 -1.89 14.05
C ARG A 272 2.48 -2.81 12.87
N THR A 273 2.01 -2.25 11.75
CA THR A 273 1.76 -3.02 10.53
C THR A 273 3.05 -3.63 10.00
N GLU A 274 4.14 -2.86 9.96
CA GLU A 274 5.47 -3.33 9.55
C GLU A 274 5.98 -4.46 10.47
N ILE A 275 5.84 -4.31 11.79
CA ILE A 275 6.18 -5.36 12.76
C ILE A 275 5.42 -6.66 12.45
N ARG A 276 4.12 -6.56 12.10
CA ARG A 276 3.33 -7.74 11.75
C ARG A 276 3.77 -8.37 10.44
N ILE A 277 4.05 -7.59 9.41
CA ILE A 277 4.60 -8.10 8.15
C ILE A 277 5.88 -8.90 8.41
N HIS A 278 6.81 -8.35 9.20
CA HIS A 278 8.05 -9.04 9.55
C HIS A 278 7.81 -10.33 10.35
N LEU A 279 6.87 -10.31 11.30
CA LEU A 279 6.49 -11.50 12.04
C LEU A 279 5.99 -12.61 11.11
N PHE A 280 5.05 -12.30 10.21
CA PHE A 280 4.50 -13.28 9.27
C PHE A 280 5.57 -13.84 8.33
N PHE A 281 6.48 -13.00 7.83
CA PHE A 281 7.61 -13.46 6.99
C PHE A 281 8.53 -14.43 7.74
N ASN A 282 8.87 -14.10 9.00
CA ASN A 282 9.69 -14.97 9.85
C ASN A 282 8.98 -16.32 10.12
N LEU A 283 7.66 -16.33 10.30
CA LEU A 283 6.89 -17.56 10.47
C LEU A 283 6.85 -18.41 9.20
N SER A 284 6.70 -17.79 8.03
CA SER A 284 6.78 -18.50 6.75
C SER A 284 8.15 -19.16 6.59
N THR A 285 9.22 -18.40 6.83
CA THR A 285 10.60 -18.90 6.75
C THR A 285 10.85 -20.04 7.75
N GLN A 286 10.31 -19.94 8.97
CA GLN A 286 10.42 -21.00 9.98
C GLN A 286 9.73 -22.29 9.51
N LYS A 287 8.55 -22.19 8.88
CA LYS A 287 7.81 -23.32 8.33
C LYS A 287 8.59 -23.99 7.18
N ASP A 288 9.11 -23.21 6.25
CA ASP A 288 9.90 -23.73 5.13
C ASP A 288 11.17 -24.43 5.62
N ASN A 289 11.84 -23.86 6.62
CA ASN A 289 13.00 -24.50 7.26
C ASN A 289 12.65 -25.81 7.96
N ALA A 290 11.49 -25.89 8.63
CA ALA A 290 11.02 -27.12 9.25
C ALA A 290 10.70 -28.21 8.22
N VAL A 291 10.09 -27.84 7.08
CA VAL A 291 9.85 -28.76 5.96
C VAL A 291 11.18 -29.22 5.33
N ASN A 292 12.13 -28.32 5.11
CA ASN A 292 13.44 -28.69 4.58
C ASN A 292 14.19 -29.63 5.54
N MET A 293 14.07 -29.43 6.84
CA MET A 293 14.65 -30.33 7.84
C MET A 293 14.00 -31.72 7.80
N SER A 294 12.68 -31.82 7.68
CA SER A 294 12.01 -33.12 7.60
C SER A 294 12.34 -33.85 6.29
N VAL A 295 12.43 -33.13 5.17
CA VAL A 295 12.89 -33.68 3.88
C VAL A 295 14.33 -34.17 3.99
N ALA A 296 15.22 -33.43 4.66
CA ALA A 296 16.60 -33.85 4.88
C ALA A 296 16.68 -35.11 5.76
N GLN A 297 15.86 -35.21 6.81
CA GLN A 297 15.76 -36.40 7.66
C GLN A 297 15.28 -37.62 6.87
N LEU A 298 14.19 -37.48 6.11
CA LEU A 298 13.67 -38.55 5.24
C LEU A 298 14.71 -38.98 4.19
N THR A 299 15.41 -38.02 3.59
CA THR A 299 16.46 -38.31 2.60
C THR A 299 17.62 -39.07 3.25
N SER A 300 18.00 -38.70 4.47
CA SER A 300 19.03 -39.42 5.23
C SER A 300 18.58 -40.84 5.56
N GLU A 301 17.34 -41.03 6.00
CA GLU A 301 16.79 -42.35 6.29
C GLU A 301 16.77 -43.23 5.03
N ILE A 302 16.25 -42.69 3.91
CA ILE A 302 16.27 -43.36 2.60
C ILE A 302 17.70 -43.72 2.20
N ALA A 303 18.68 -42.83 2.38
CA ALA A 303 20.07 -43.12 2.07
C ALA A 303 20.63 -44.25 2.94
N THR A 304 20.30 -44.30 4.23
CA THR A 304 20.74 -45.38 5.12
C THR A 304 20.11 -46.73 4.76
N GLU A 305 18.82 -46.76 4.44
CA GLU A 305 18.13 -47.97 4.00
C GLU A 305 18.63 -48.44 2.63
N THR A 306 18.83 -47.51 1.69
CA THR A 306 19.42 -47.81 0.36
C THR A 306 20.84 -48.36 0.50
N TYR A 307 21.63 -47.86 1.47
CA TYR A 307 22.96 -48.38 1.75
C TYR A 307 22.91 -49.82 2.28
N LYS A 308 21.98 -50.13 3.20
CA LYS A 308 21.78 -51.51 3.70
C LYS A 308 21.31 -52.46 2.59
N ASP A 309 20.40 -52.01 1.74
CA ASP A 309 19.93 -52.78 0.59
C ASP A 309 21.06 -53.02 -0.41
N SER A 310 21.85 -51.99 -0.72
CA SER A 310 23.04 -52.10 -1.57
C SER A 310 24.07 -53.09 -1.00
N SER A 311 24.27 -53.11 0.32
CA SER A 311 25.15 -54.08 0.98
C SER A 311 24.65 -55.52 0.80
N SER A 312 23.34 -55.73 0.95
CA SER A 312 22.69 -57.03 0.73
C SER A 312 22.75 -57.46 -0.75
N MET A 313 22.59 -56.52 -1.67
CA MET A 313 22.74 -56.79 -3.11
C MET A 313 24.17 -57.20 -3.46
N ILE A 314 25.18 -56.55 -2.85
CA ILE A 314 26.60 -56.91 -3.05
C ILE A 314 26.87 -58.34 -2.55
N THR A 315 26.30 -58.75 -1.42
CA THR A 315 26.51 -60.12 -0.91
C THR A 315 25.83 -61.16 -1.79
N ILE A 316 24.61 -60.91 -2.28
CA ILE A 316 23.93 -61.80 -3.25
C ILE A 316 24.76 -61.91 -4.54
N ALA A 317 25.21 -60.78 -5.09
CA ALA A 317 26.05 -60.78 -6.28
C ALA A 317 27.35 -61.57 -6.05
N ALA A 318 28.00 -61.40 -4.90
CA ALA A 318 29.19 -62.19 -4.55
C ALA A 318 28.90 -63.71 -4.49
N LEU A 319 27.77 -64.12 -3.91
CA LEU A 319 27.36 -65.53 -3.90
C LEU A 319 27.15 -66.08 -5.32
N THR A 320 26.49 -65.31 -6.19
CA THR A 320 26.30 -65.73 -7.60
C THR A 320 27.62 -65.89 -8.33
N LEU A 321 28.60 -65.00 -8.11
CA LEU A 321 29.93 -65.10 -8.70
C LEU A 321 30.70 -66.35 -8.25
N VAL A 322 30.45 -66.85 -7.05
CA VAL A 322 31.05 -68.08 -6.52
C VAL A 322 30.35 -69.34 -7.06
N PHE A 323 29.01 -69.33 -7.16
CA PHE A 323 28.25 -70.52 -7.59
C PHE A 323 28.14 -70.70 -9.10
N LEU A 324 28.20 -69.62 -9.89
CA LEU A 324 28.06 -69.68 -11.35
C LEU A 324 29.15 -70.54 -12.03
N PRO A 325 30.44 -70.44 -11.66
CA PRO A 325 31.48 -71.30 -12.25
C PRO A 325 31.27 -72.79 -11.95
N GLY A 326 30.89 -73.12 -10.71
CA GLY A 326 30.66 -74.50 -10.29
C GLY A 326 29.42 -75.15 -10.91
N THR A 327 28.34 -74.38 -11.08
CA THR A 327 27.14 -74.86 -11.79
C THR A 327 27.42 -75.04 -13.28
N PHE A 328 28.18 -74.15 -13.91
CA PHE A 328 28.60 -74.28 -15.31
C PHE A 328 29.48 -75.52 -15.53
N THR A 329 30.48 -75.76 -14.69
CA THR A 329 31.33 -76.95 -14.80
C THR A 329 30.53 -78.22 -14.53
N SER A 330 29.65 -78.23 -13.51
CA SER A 330 28.75 -79.37 -13.23
C SER A 330 27.87 -79.72 -14.44
N GLY A 331 27.33 -78.71 -15.14
CA GLY A 331 26.57 -78.90 -16.38
C GLY A 331 27.44 -79.47 -17.51
N LEU A 332 28.66 -78.96 -17.71
CA LEU A 332 29.59 -79.47 -18.71
C LEU A 332 29.98 -80.94 -18.46
N PHE A 333 30.23 -81.32 -17.20
CA PHE A 333 30.56 -82.70 -16.84
C PHE A 333 29.35 -83.64 -16.87
N SER A 334 28.12 -83.12 -16.82
CA SER A 334 26.87 -83.89 -16.99
C SER A 334 26.53 -84.18 -18.46
N MET A 335 27.26 -83.58 -19.41
CA MET A 335 27.07 -83.89 -20.83
C MET A 335 27.62 -85.29 -21.15
N PRO A 336 26.88 -86.13 -21.91
CA PRO A 336 27.26 -87.54 -22.15
C PRO A 336 28.62 -87.70 -22.82
N PHE A 337 29.07 -86.71 -23.61
CA PHE A 337 30.41 -86.67 -24.21
C PHE A 337 31.53 -86.59 -23.17
N MET A 338 31.39 -85.74 -22.15
CA MET A 338 32.40 -85.58 -21.09
C MET A 338 32.34 -86.70 -20.06
N GLN A 339 31.14 -87.24 -19.79
CA GLN A 339 30.96 -88.34 -18.85
C GLN A 339 31.75 -89.59 -19.24
N GLN A 340 31.81 -89.91 -20.55
CA GLN A 340 32.60 -91.02 -21.07
C GLN A 340 34.12 -90.82 -20.88
N ALA A 341 34.61 -89.59 -21.08
CA ALA A 341 36.03 -89.24 -20.90
C ALA A 341 36.46 -89.28 -19.41
N VAL A 342 35.53 -88.92 -18.51
CA VAL A 342 35.76 -88.89 -17.07
C VAL A 342 35.76 -90.29 -16.43
N ILE A 343 34.88 -91.20 -16.87
CA ILE A 343 34.82 -92.58 -16.34
C ILE A 343 36.10 -93.36 -16.68
N ASN A 344 36.68 -93.16 -17.87
CA ASN A 344 37.91 -93.83 -18.30
C ASN A 344 39.17 -93.40 -17.53
N SER A 345 39.15 -92.24 -16.86
CA SER A 345 40.31 -91.70 -16.12
C SER A 345 40.30 -92.01 -14.62
N GLY A 346 39.24 -92.63 -14.09
CA GLY A 346 39.16 -93.07 -12.69
C GLY A 346 39.20 -91.96 -11.61
N ALA A 347 39.29 -90.69 -12.02
CA ALA A 347 39.57 -89.55 -11.14
C ALA A 347 38.61 -88.36 -11.35
N GLY A 348 37.36 -88.62 -11.76
CA GLY A 348 36.42 -87.57 -12.17
C GLY A 348 36.15 -86.47 -11.15
N TRP A 349 36.16 -86.79 -9.85
CA TRP A 349 36.01 -85.78 -8.80
C TRP A 349 37.24 -84.87 -8.67
N ARG A 350 38.45 -85.37 -8.98
CA ARG A 350 39.69 -84.58 -9.00
C ARG A 350 39.71 -83.63 -10.20
N LEU A 351 39.32 -84.13 -11.39
CA LEU A 351 39.25 -83.32 -12.61
C LEU A 351 38.22 -82.18 -12.48
N TYR A 352 37.07 -82.47 -11.85
CA TYR A 352 36.06 -81.45 -11.55
C TYR A 352 36.62 -80.33 -10.65
N LEU A 353 37.35 -80.69 -9.59
CA LEU A 353 37.98 -79.72 -8.69
C LEU A 353 39.07 -78.92 -9.38
N GLU A 354 39.92 -79.58 -10.18
CA GLU A 354 41.04 -78.97 -10.91
C GLU A 354 40.58 -77.90 -11.91
N VAL A 355 39.40 -78.06 -12.52
CA VAL A 355 38.85 -77.07 -13.47
C VAL A 355 38.02 -76.00 -12.76
N THR A 356 37.25 -76.36 -11.74
CA THR A 356 36.32 -75.44 -11.07
C THR A 356 37.05 -74.40 -10.20
N LEU A 357 38.08 -74.81 -9.46
CA LEU A 357 38.88 -73.90 -8.61
C LEU A 357 39.52 -72.72 -9.37
N PRO A 358 40.29 -72.94 -10.46
CA PRO A 358 40.91 -71.83 -11.19
C PRO A 358 39.88 -70.94 -11.87
N LEU A 359 38.79 -71.52 -12.40
CA LEU A 359 37.72 -70.74 -13.02
C LEU A 359 37.06 -69.80 -12.01
N THR A 360 36.80 -70.28 -10.80
CA THR A 360 36.24 -69.46 -9.71
C THR A 360 37.21 -68.36 -9.27
N LEU A 361 38.50 -68.69 -9.19
CA LEU A 361 39.57 -67.72 -8.90
C LEU A 361 39.64 -66.61 -9.96
N VAL A 362 39.57 -66.94 -11.24
CA VAL A 362 39.59 -65.97 -12.34
C VAL A 362 38.41 -65.00 -12.23
N VAL A 363 37.19 -65.52 -12.02
CA VAL A 363 35.98 -64.68 -11.88
C VAL A 363 36.10 -63.73 -10.69
N LEU A 364 36.58 -64.22 -9.54
CA LEU A 364 36.78 -63.39 -8.34
C LEU A 364 37.87 -62.33 -8.54
N VAL A 365 39.00 -62.67 -9.17
CA VAL A 365 40.08 -61.72 -9.46
C VAL A 365 39.60 -60.62 -10.40
N VAL A 366 38.91 -60.98 -11.49
CA VAL A 366 38.36 -60.01 -12.45
C VAL A 366 37.38 -59.05 -11.75
N TRP A 367 36.46 -59.56 -10.94
CA TRP A 367 35.53 -58.74 -10.18
C TRP A 367 36.24 -57.83 -9.16
N ASN A 368 37.22 -58.35 -8.43
CA ASN A 368 37.96 -57.58 -7.43
C ASN A 368 38.79 -56.47 -8.09
N SER A 369 39.50 -56.76 -9.19
CA SER A 369 40.22 -55.77 -9.98
C SER A 369 39.30 -54.68 -10.53
N TRP A 370 38.11 -55.05 -11.04
CA TRP A 370 37.12 -54.08 -11.50
C TRP A 370 36.57 -53.20 -10.37
N ARG A 371 36.26 -53.79 -9.21
CA ARG A 371 35.79 -53.08 -8.01
C ARG A 371 36.83 -52.07 -7.52
N LEU A 372 38.10 -52.48 -7.42
CA LEU A 372 39.20 -51.60 -6.99
C LEU A 372 39.47 -50.47 -7.99
N TYR A 373 39.38 -50.76 -9.29
CA TYR A 373 39.52 -49.75 -10.34
C TYR A 373 38.40 -48.71 -10.26
N ARG A 374 37.15 -49.15 -10.06
CA ARG A 374 35.99 -48.25 -9.90
C ARG A 374 36.09 -47.39 -8.65
N ASN A 375 36.56 -47.94 -7.52
CA ASN A 375 36.74 -47.17 -6.28
C ASN A 375 37.82 -46.08 -6.39
N LYS A 376 38.85 -46.27 -7.23
CA LYS A 376 39.87 -45.24 -7.48
C LYS A 376 39.37 -44.10 -8.39
N GLN A 377 38.29 -44.32 -9.14
CA GLN A 377 37.70 -43.32 -10.04
C GLN A 377 36.57 -42.50 -9.41
N GLN A 378 36.24 -42.69 -8.13
CA GLN A 378 35.36 -41.78 -7.38
C GLN A 378 36.23 -40.83 -6.54
N PRO A 379 36.55 -39.61 -7.01
CA PRO A 379 37.21 -38.62 -6.18
C PRO A 379 36.14 -37.91 -5.34
N GLY A 380 36.17 -38.10 -4.01
CA GLY A 380 35.56 -37.16 -3.05
C GLY A 380 34.09 -37.33 -2.67
N GLY A 381 33.67 -38.50 -2.18
CA GLY A 381 32.39 -38.67 -1.46
C GLY A 381 32.60 -38.70 0.06
N LEU A 382 31.90 -37.82 0.79
CA LEU A 382 32.02 -37.49 2.22
C LEU A 382 32.32 -38.67 3.16
N GLN A 383 33.36 -38.52 3.99
CA GLN A 383 33.39 -39.13 5.31
C GLN A 383 32.52 -38.29 6.25
N ILE A 384 31.43 -38.87 6.73
CA ILE A 384 30.70 -38.39 7.90
C ILE A 384 31.26 -39.20 9.07
N GLY A 385 32.07 -38.54 9.90
CA GLY A 385 32.46 -38.98 11.23
C GLY A 385 31.69 -38.19 12.29
#